data_AF-E3KC98-F1
#
_entry.id   AF-E3KC98-F1
#
_cell.length_a   1.000
_cell.length_b   1.000
_cell.length_c   1.000
_cell.angle_alpha   90.00
_cell.angle_beta   90.00
_cell.angle_gamma   90.00
#
_symmetry.space_group_name_H-M   'P 1'
#
loop_
_entity.id
_entity.type
_entity.pdbx_description
1 polymer ?
#
loop_
_entity_poly.entity_id
_entity_poly.type
_entity_poly.pdbx_seq_one_letter_code
_entity_poly.pdbx_strand_id
1 'polypeptide(L)'
;MALHRVVLVVLISLLNLQSSLQQTKPPSLKDITCGRKKELQAGDCKAAYRKIIYDGDSTLDHNERSVEKTSGSCVTHIENIKWLKVPKAIIENGFDQILAKCHGYAGNATLPGFDGVRLLTRHHKGPDASAYEEDIKLNQVICSNDPKDTKVVKEDWPTD
;
A
#
# COMPACT_ATOMS: atom_id res chain seq x y z
N MET A 1 54.39 -2.23 -12.04
CA MET A 1 53.80 -3.01 -10.91
C MET A 1 52.62 -2.30 -10.21
N ALA A 2 52.47 -0.98 -10.27
CA ALA A 2 51.35 -0.27 -9.61
C ALA A 2 50.00 -0.39 -10.34
N LEU A 3 49.99 -0.43 -11.68
CA LEU A 3 48.75 -0.44 -12.48
C LEU A 3 47.88 -1.68 -12.23
N HIS A 4 48.50 -2.86 -12.07
CA HIS A 4 47.78 -4.10 -11.80
C HIS A 4 47.09 -4.09 -10.43
N ARG A 5 47.70 -3.45 -9.41
CA ARG A 5 47.09 -3.35 -8.08
C ARG A 5 45.85 -2.46 -8.08
N VAL A 6 45.87 -1.37 -8.85
CA VAL A 6 44.73 -0.45 -8.97
C VAL A 6 43.56 -1.12 -9.68
N VAL A 7 43.81 -1.82 -10.80
CA VAL A 7 42.78 -2.56 -11.55
C VAL A 7 42.11 -3.64 -10.67
N LEU A 8 42.90 -4.32 -9.85
CA LEU A 8 42.40 -5.40 -8.99
C LEU A 8 41.50 -4.86 -7.86
N VAL A 9 41.84 -3.70 -7.28
CA VAL A 9 41.00 -3.03 -6.28
C VAL A 9 39.68 -2.56 -6.89
N VAL A 10 39.71 -1.95 -8.08
CA VAL A 10 38.49 -1.50 -8.78
C VAL A 10 37.55 -2.68 -9.10
N LEU A 11 38.11 -3.81 -9.55
CA LEU A 11 37.32 -5.02 -9.83
C LEU A 11 36.69 -5.61 -8.56
N ILE A 12 37.42 -5.65 -7.43
CA ILE A 12 36.88 -6.12 -6.15
C ILE A 12 35.77 -5.18 -5.65
N SER A 13 35.92 -3.87 -5.79
CA SER A 13 34.89 -2.90 -5.42
C SER A 13 33.61 -3.05 -6.26
N LEU A 14 33.74 -3.30 -7.56
CA LEU A 14 32.62 -3.54 -8.47
C LEU A 14 31.89 -4.87 -8.16
N LEU A 15 32.63 -5.94 -7.85
CA LEU A 15 32.07 -7.23 -7.47
C LEU A 15 31.31 -7.19 -6.13
N ASN A 16 31.80 -6.42 -5.16
CA ASN A 16 31.12 -6.22 -3.88
C ASN A 16 29.84 -5.37 -4.04
N LEU A 17 29.85 -4.39 -4.94
CA LEU A 17 28.67 -3.58 -5.25
C LEU A 17 27.57 -4.41 -5.95
N GLN A 18 27.95 -5.33 -6.83
CA GLN A 18 27.01 -6.27 -7.47
C GLN A 18 26.42 -7.28 -6.48
N SER A 19 27.20 -7.75 -5.51
CA SER A 19 26.70 -8.63 -4.44
C SER A 19 25.71 -7.93 -3.53
N SER A 20 25.92 -6.64 -3.24
CA SER A 20 24.96 -5.79 -2.50
C SER A 20 23.68 -5.49 -3.29
N LEU A 21 23.74 -5.54 -4.63
CA LEU A 21 22.62 -5.30 -5.54
C LEU A 21 21.92 -6.58 -5.99
N GLN A 22 22.20 -7.73 -5.37
CA GLN A 22 21.33 -8.90 -5.50
C GLN A 22 20.00 -8.58 -4.81
N GLN A 23 19.16 -7.82 -5.52
CA GLN A 23 17.75 -7.65 -5.27
C GLN A 23 17.15 -9.04 -5.36
N THR A 24 17.08 -9.73 -4.22
CA THR A 24 16.36 -10.99 -4.10
C THR A 24 14.99 -10.75 -4.70
N LYS A 25 14.69 -11.47 -5.79
CA LYS A 25 13.42 -11.36 -6.49
C LYS A 25 12.31 -11.42 -5.44
N PRO A 26 11.41 -10.41 -5.37
CA PRO A 26 10.32 -10.42 -4.41
C PRO A 26 9.58 -11.76 -4.45
N PRO A 27 9.22 -12.34 -3.30
CA PRO A 27 8.62 -13.66 -3.24
C PRO A 27 7.30 -13.68 -4.01
N SER A 28 7.08 -14.79 -4.73
CA SER A 28 5.81 -15.03 -5.41
C SER A 28 4.74 -15.37 -4.37
N LEU A 29 3.57 -14.74 -4.48
CA LEU A 29 2.40 -15.09 -3.70
C LEU A 29 1.89 -16.47 -4.14
N LYS A 30 1.59 -17.33 -3.18
CA LYS A 30 1.09 -18.69 -3.44
C LYS A 30 -0.44 -18.75 -3.41
N ASP A 31 -1.04 -18.08 -2.43
CA ASP A 31 -2.45 -18.26 -2.07
C ASP A 31 -3.33 -17.07 -2.46
N ILE A 32 -3.13 -16.52 -3.67
CA ILE A 32 -4.02 -15.47 -4.16
C ILE A 32 -5.40 -16.06 -4.44
N THR A 33 -6.43 -15.57 -3.75
CA THR A 33 -7.83 -15.87 -4.03
C THR A 33 -8.55 -14.65 -4.60
N CYS A 34 -9.41 -14.85 -5.59
CA CYS A 34 -10.13 -13.80 -6.27
C CYS A 34 -11.64 -13.85 -5.91
N GLY A 35 -12.27 -12.68 -5.86
CA GLY A 35 -13.69 -12.51 -5.67
C GLY A 35 -14.49 -12.99 -6.87
N ARG A 36 -15.82 -12.89 -6.75
CA ARG A 36 -16.76 -13.40 -7.76
C ARG A 36 -17.27 -12.33 -8.72
N LYS A 37 -17.11 -11.06 -8.37
CA LYS A 37 -17.61 -9.93 -9.13
C LYS A 37 -16.44 -9.09 -9.63
N LYS A 38 -16.54 -8.70 -10.92
CA LYS A 38 -15.57 -7.83 -11.58
C LYS A 38 -16.03 -6.38 -11.42
N GLU A 39 -15.56 -5.74 -10.37
CA GLU A 39 -16.02 -4.42 -9.93
C GLU A 39 -14.87 -3.39 -9.90
N LEU A 40 -13.63 -3.81 -10.17
CA LEU A 40 -12.45 -2.96 -10.12
C LEU A 40 -12.07 -2.49 -11.53
N GLN A 41 -12.01 -1.18 -11.73
CA GLN A 41 -11.53 -0.57 -12.96
C GLN A 41 -10.01 -0.71 -13.07
N ALA A 42 -9.53 -0.77 -14.31
CA ALA A 42 -8.11 -0.91 -14.59
C ALA A 42 -7.34 0.31 -14.09
N GLY A 43 -6.25 0.08 -13.37
CA GLY A 43 -5.37 1.13 -12.85
C GLY A 43 -5.76 1.67 -11.48
N ASP A 44 -7.02 1.59 -11.07
CA ASP A 44 -7.51 2.13 -9.79
C ASP A 44 -6.77 1.56 -8.58
N CYS A 45 -6.64 0.23 -8.48
CA CYS A 45 -5.90 -0.37 -7.37
C CYS A 45 -4.42 -0.02 -7.38
N LYS A 46 -3.81 0.16 -8.57
CA LYS A 46 -2.42 0.61 -8.68
C LYS A 46 -2.26 2.04 -8.21
N ALA A 47 -3.23 2.91 -8.52
CA ALA A 47 -3.27 4.25 -7.97
C ALA A 47 -3.49 4.24 -6.45
N ALA A 48 -4.34 3.34 -5.93
CA ALA A 48 -4.64 3.22 -4.50
C ALA A 48 -3.41 2.81 -3.68
N TYR A 49 -2.77 1.67 -3.97
CA TYR A 49 -1.63 1.21 -3.15
C TYR A 49 -0.42 2.14 -3.27
N ARG A 50 -0.30 2.94 -4.35
CA ARG A 50 0.76 3.94 -4.48
C ARG A 50 0.60 5.14 -3.54
N LYS A 51 -0.57 5.31 -2.91
CA LYS A 51 -0.80 6.31 -1.87
C LYS A 51 -0.36 5.85 -0.48
N ILE A 52 0.09 4.59 -0.32
CA ILE A 52 0.59 4.09 0.96
C ILE A 52 1.82 4.93 1.36
N ILE A 53 1.79 5.43 2.59
CA ILE A 53 2.90 6.14 3.21
C ILE A 53 3.77 5.10 3.91
N TYR A 54 5.08 5.24 3.76
CA TYR A 54 6.07 4.34 4.34
C TYR A 54 6.99 5.15 5.25
N ASP A 55 7.59 4.48 6.23
CA ASP A 55 8.62 5.04 7.09
C ASP A 55 9.87 5.43 6.29
N GLY A 56 10.76 6.21 6.91
CA GLY A 56 12.00 6.67 6.27
C GLY A 56 12.93 5.53 5.78
N ASP A 57 12.77 4.32 6.32
CA ASP A 57 13.48 3.11 5.88
C ASP A 57 12.75 2.35 4.74
N SER A 58 11.70 2.94 4.16
CA SER A 58 10.85 2.34 3.13
C SER A 58 10.13 1.06 3.58
N THR A 59 9.79 0.96 4.86
CA THR A 59 8.94 -0.11 5.39
C THR A 59 7.57 0.41 5.82
N LEU A 60 6.59 -0.49 5.95
CA LEU A 60 5.30 -0.14 6.56
C LEU A 60 5.53 0.38 7.98
N ASP A 61 4.75 1.39 8.37
CA ASP A 61 4.75 1.91 9.73
C ASP A 61 4.50 0.77 10.73
N HIS A 62 5.45 0.59 11.64
CA HIS A 62 5.38 -0.42 12.69
C HIS A 62 4.22 -0.18 13.67
N ASN A 63 3.69 1.03 13.74
CA ASN A 63 2.60 1.38 14.65
C ASN A 63 1.22 1.18 14.01
N GLU A 64 1.16 0.95 12.69
CA GLU A 64 -0.09 0.81 11.96
C GLU A 64 -0.42 -0.67 11.72
N ARG A 65 -1.47 -1.14 12.38
CA ARG A 65 -1.95 -2.53 12.23
C ARG A 65 -2.69 -2.75 10.92
N SER A 66 -3.28 -1.71 10.36
CA SER A 66 -4.08 -1.79 9.14
C SER A 66 -3.92 -0.53 8.31
N VAL A 67 -3.54 -0.69 7.05
CA VAL A 67 -3.38 0.43 6.10
C VAL A 67 -4.44 0.29 5.02
N GLU A 68 -5.33 1.27 4.88
CA GLU A 68 -6.26 1.34 3.76
C GLU A 68 -5.98 2.56 2.88
N LYS A 69 -6.05 2.36 1.56
CA LYS A 69 -6.00 3.43 0.58
C LYS A 69 -7.05 3.19 -0.50
N THR A 70 -7.73 4.26 -0.88
CA THR A 70 -8.78 4.23 -1.92
C THR A 70 -8.33 5.00 -3.15
N SER A 71 -8.71 4.51 -4.33
CA SER A 71 -8.70 5.28 -5.56
C SER A 71 -9.79 4.77 -6.48
N GLY A 72 -10.75 5.64 -6.83
CA GLY A 72 -11.82 5.30 -7.78
C GLY A 72 -12.64 4.12 -7.28
N SER A 73 -12.68 3.04 -8.05
CA SER A 73 -13.43 1.81 -7.74
C SER A 73 -12.74 0.84 -6.79
N CYS A 74 -11.50 1.11 -6.36
CA CYS A 74 -10.69 0.15 -5.59
C CYS A 74 -10.24 0.68 -4.24
N VAL A 75 -10.38 -0.15 -3.21
CA VAL A 75 -9.69 -0.01 -1.92
C VAL A 75 -8.63 -1.10 -1.81
N THR A 76 -7.41 -0.69 -1.50
CA THR A 76 -6.31 -1.57 -1.10
C THR A 76 -6.20 -1.55 0.40
N HIS A 77 -6.23 -2.72 1.03
CA HIS A 77 -6.11 -2.88 2.47
C HIS A 77 -4.95 -3.83 2.79
N ILE A 78 -4.12 -3.45 3.74
CA ILE A 78 -3.07 -4.27 4.32
C ILE A 78 -3.43 -4.53 5.77
N GLU A 79 -3.56 -5.80 6.12
CA GLU A 79 -3.65 -6.23 7.51
C GLU A 79 -2.25 -6.66 7.97
N ASN A 80 -1.73 -6.08 9.05
CA ASN A 80 -0.42 -6.33 9.64
C ASN A 80 -0.55 -6.59 11.15
N ILE A 81 -1.17 -7.71 11.52
CA ILE A 81 -1.56 -7.98 12.92
C ILE A 81 -0.37 -8.13 13.88
N LYS A 82 0.84 -8.31 13.35
CA LYS A 82 2.07 -8.49 14.13
C LYS A 82 3.00 -7.28 14.08
N TRP A 83 2.53 -6.15 13.53
CA TRP A 83 3.33 -4.92 13.44
C TRP A 83 4.67 -5.18 12.73
N LEU A 84 4.69 -5.97 11.66
CA LEU A 84 5.94 -6.27 10.98
C LEU A 84 6.39 -5.07 10.14
N LYS A 85 7.70 -4.79 10.14
CA LYS A 85 8.32 -3.88 9.17
C LYS A 85 8.41 -4.55 7.81
N VAL A 86 7.38 -4.37 6.99
CA VAL A 86 7.34 -4.95 5.65
C VAL A 86 7.89 -3.97 4.63
N PRO A 87 8.88 -4.34 3.80
CA PRO A 87 9.43 -3.41 2.81
C PRO A 87 8.41 -3.05 1.73
N LYS A 88 8.40 -1.78 1.31
CA LYS A 88 7.57 -1.23 0.23
C LYS A 88 7.57 -2.10 -1.02
N ALA A 89 8.75 -2.49 -1.49
CA ALA A 89 8.89 -3.29 -2.70
C ALA A 89 8.18 -4.65 -2.62
N ILE A 90 8.07 -5.24 -1.42
CA ILE A 90 7.37 -6.51 -1.19
C ILE A 90 5.85 -6.29 -1.23
N ILE A 91 5.36 -5.22 -0.60
CA ILE A 91 3.95 -4.83 -0.61
C ILE A 91 3.46 -4.53 -2.03
N GLU A 92 4.14 -3.62 -2.74
CA GLU A 92 3.73 -3.20 -4.08
C GLU A 92 3.76 -4.37 -5.06
N ASN A 93 4.81 -5.19 -5.02
CA ASN A 93 4.90 -6.41 -5.83
C ASN A 93 3.80 -7.43 -5.47
N GLY A 94 3.41 -7.54 -4.19
CA GLY A 94 2.31 -8.37 -3.77
C GLY A 94 0.98 -7.93 -4.39
N PHE A 95 0.69 -6.63 -4.36
CA PHE A 95 -0.49 -6.10 -5.05
C PHE A 95 -0.42 -6.31 -6.57
N ASP A 96 0.72 -6.08 -7.21
CA ASP A 96 0.86 -6.32 -8.65
C ASP A 96 0.57 -7.78 -9.03
N GLN A 97 1.00 -8.74 -8.20
CA GLN A 97 0.66 -10.16 -8.41
C GLN A 97 -0.84 -10.44 -8.23
N ILE A 98 -1.50 -9.82 -7.25
CA ILE A 98 -2.96 -9.93 -7.07
C ILE A 98 -3.67 -9.39 -8.30
N LEU A 99 -3.29 -8.20 -8.78
CA LEU A 99 -3.91 -7.56 -9.95
C LEU A 99 -3.69 -8.37 -11.23
N ALA A 100 -2.49 -8.93 -11.39
CA ALA A 100 -2.15 -9.79 -12.51
C ALA A 100 -2.98 -11.08 -12.52
N LYS A 101 -3.24 -11.69 -11.35
CA LYS A 101 -4.03 -12.93 -11.26
C LYS A 101 -5.54 -12.69 -11.33
N CYS A 102 -6.02 -11.64 -10.67
CA CYS A 102 -7.46 -11.41 -10.48
C CYS A 102 -8.10 -10.51 -11.54
N HIS A 103 -7.36 -9.87 -12.46
CA HIS A 103 -7.91 -9.21 -13.66
C HIS A 103 -9.18 -8.34 -13.45
N GLY A 104 -9.18 -7.49 -12.42
CA GLY A 104 -10.30 -6.56 -12.10
C GLY A 104 -11.35 -7.13 -11.13
N TYR A 105 -11.14 -8.34 -10.62
CA TYR A 105 -11.87 -8.89 -9.48
C TYR A 105 -11.15 -8.50 -8.19
N ALA A 106 -11.91 -8.36 -7.10
CA ALA A 106 -11.35 -8.30 -5.75
C ALA A 106 -10.39 -9.46 -5.50
N GLY A 107 -9.36 -9.27 -4.70
CA GLY A 107 -8.32 -10.27 -4.49
C GLY A 107 -7.73 -10.18 -3.10
N ASN A 108 -7.32 -11.32 -2.55
CA ASN A 108 -6.60 -11.36 -1.28
C ASN A 108 -5.48 -12.39 -1.33
N ALA A 109 -4.43 -12.16 -0.56
CA ALA A 109 -3.32 -13.09 -0.39
C ALA A 109 -2.58 -12.87 0.92
N THR A 110 -1.99 -13.93 1.44
CA THR A 110 -1.01 -13.86 2.54
C THR A 110 0.37 -13.55 1.98
N LEU A 111 1.14 -12.72 2.68
CA LEU A 111 2.47 -12.32 2.26
C LEU A 111 3.54 -13.32 2.73
N PRO A 112 4.26 -14.03 1.83
CA PRO A 112 5.27 -15.00 2.22
C PRO A 112 6.42 -14.36 2.99
N GLY A 113 6.82 -14.99 4.09
CA GLY A 113 7.90 -14.49 4.97
C GLY A 113 7.45 -13.42 5.96
N PHE A 114 6.18 -12.98 5.91
CA PHE A 114 5.62 -11.99 6.82
C PHE A 114 4.33 -12.56 7.43
N ASP A 115 4.49 -13.39 8.45
CA ASP A 115 3.37 -14.08 9.09
C ASP A 115 2.36 -13.08 9.68
N GLY A 116 1.07 -13.32 9.44
CA GLY A 116 0.00 -12.41 9.82
C GLY A 116 -0.17 -11.17 8.93
N VAL A 117 0.62 -11.03 7.85
CA VAL A 117 0.43 -9.95 6.87
C VAL A 117 -0.41 -10.42 5.70
N ARG A 118 -1.50 -9.69 5.42
CA ARG A 118 -2.43 -9.99 4.33
C ARG A 118 -2.66 -8.76 3.48
N LEU A 119 -2.68 -8.95 2.16
CA LEU A 119 -2.98 -7.93 1.17
C LEU A 119 -4.38 -8.18 0.61
N LEU A 120 -5.20 -7.15 0.53
CA LEU A 120 -6.56 -7.22 0.04
C LEU A 120 -6.85 -6.08 -0.95
N THR A 121 -7.60 -6.40 -1.99
CA THR A 121 -8.24 -5.44 -2.91
C THR A 121 -9.73 -5.68 -2.88
N ARG A 122 -10.52 -4.63 -2.65
CA ARG A 122 -11.99 -4.69 -2.61
C ARG A 122 -12.60 -3.55 -3.40
N HIS A 123 -13.85 -3.74 -3.81
CA HIS A 123 -14.60 -2.67 -4.46
C HIS A 123 -14.88 -1.54 -3.45
N HIS A 124 -14.59 -0.31 -3.87
CA HIS A 124 -14.99 0.89 -3.15
C HIS A 124 -16.48 1.14 -3.41
N LYS A 125 -17.31 0.98 -2.38
CA LYS A 125 -18.78 1.13 -2.48
C LYS A 125 -19.25 2.60 -2.48
N GLY A 126 -18.32 3.55 -2.55
CA GLY A 126 -18.58 4.96 -2.31
C GLY A 126 -18.47 5.32 -0.82
N PRO A 127 -18.40 6.63 -0.49
CA PRO A 127 -18.20 7.08 0.87
C PRO A 127 -19.38 6.66 1.76
N ASP A 128 -19.07 5.87 2.79
CA ASP A 128 -19.92 5.78 3.97
C ASP A 128 -19.97 7.17 4.60
N ALA A 129 -21.14 7.63 5.06
CA ALA A 129 -21.30 8.91 5.75
C ALA A 129 -20.39 9.06 6.99
N SER A 130 -19.80 7.96 7.47
CA SER A 130 -18.84 7.90 8.58
C SER A 130 -17.37 7.70 8.15
N ALA A 131 -17.07 7.47 6.87
CA ALA A 131 -15.72 7.23 6.39
C ALA A 131 -15.14 8.48 5.72
N TYR A 132 -14.15 9.10 6.35
CA TYR A 132 -13.26 10.03 5.66
C TYR A 132 -12.40 9.23 4.68
N GLU A 133 -12.69 9.34 3.38
CA GLU A 133 -11.84 8.77 2.34
C GLU A 133 -10.91 9.85 1.78
N GLU A 134 -9.60 9.55 1.62
CA GLU A 134 -8.58 10.52 1.16
C GLU A 134 -8.86 11.07 -0.25
N ASP A 135 -9.70 10.40 -1.03
CA ASP A 135 -10.19 10.82 -2.34
C ASP A 135 -11.46 11.67 -2.29
N ILE A 136 -12.02 11.93 -1.10
CA ILE A 136 -13.01 12.98 -0.92
C ILE A 136 -12.30 14.32 -1.09
N LYS A 137 -12.71 15.09 -2.11
CA LYS A 137 -12.27 16.48 -2.24
C LYS A 137 -12.66 17.22 -0.97
N LEU A 138 -11.67 17.73 -0.24
CA LEU A 138 -11.80 18.44 1.05
C LEU A 138 -12.82 19.61 1.05
N ASN A 139 -13.32 20.02 -0.12
CA ASN A 139 -14.28 21.12 -0.31
C ASN A 139 -15.65 20.67 -0.85
N GLN A 140 -15.95 19.37 -0.93
CA GLN A 140 -17.27 18.93 -1.32
C GLN A 140 -18.17 18.96 -0.07
N VAL A 141 -18.94 20.05 0.06
CA VAL A 141 -19.94 20.21 1.12
C VAL A 141 -20.86 19.00 1.09
N ILE A 142 -20.75 18.13 2.10
CA ILE A 142 -21.71 17.04 2.32
C ILE A 142 -22.95 17.70 2.92
N CYS A 143 -23.85 18.18 2.05
CA CYS A 143 -25.15 18.64 2.49
C CYS A 143 -25.97 17.42 2.91
N SER A 144 -26.04 17.15 4.22
CA SER A 144 -27.03 16.26 4.79
C SER A 144 -28.42 16.83 4.52
N ASN A 145 -29.24 16.12 3.73
CA ASN A 145 -30.61 16.54 3.40
C ASN A 145 -31.62 16.29 4.54
N ASP A 146 -31.18 16.18 5.78
CA ASP A 146 -32.06 16.08 6.95
C ASP A 146 -31.89 17.31 7.86
N PRO A 147 -32.79 18.30 7.78
CA PRO A 147 -32.78 19.44 8.66
C PRO A 147 -33.50 19.09 9.96
N LYS A 148 -32.83 18.42 10.90
CA LYS A 148 -33.25 18.43 12.30
C LYS A 148 -32.05 18.57 13.23
N ASP A 149 -31.87 19.81 13.68
CA ASP A 149 -31.18 20.22 14.90
C ASP A 149 -29.77 19.66 15.12
N THR A 150 -28.77 20.31 14.53
CA THR A 150 -27.44 20.31 15.15
C THR A 150 -26.84 21.70 15.04
N LYS A 151 -26.74 22.39 16.18
CA LYS A 151 -26.01 23.65 16.29
C LYS A 151 -24.56 23.37 15.90
N VAL A 152 -24.11 23.95 14.79
CA VAL A 152 -22.70 24.00 14.45
C VAL A 152 -21.99 24.79 15.55
N VAL A 153 -21.33 24.09 16.46
CA VAL A 153 -20.37 24.71 17.38
C VAL A 153 -19.07 24.83 16.59
N LYS A 154 -18.59 26.07 16.41
CA LYS A 154 -17.20 26.29 16.01
C LYS A 154 -16.32 25.81 17.16
N GLU A 155 -15.47 24.83 16.92
CA GLU A 155 -14.31 24.60 17.77
C GLU A 155 -13.34 25.76 17.55
N ASP A 156 -13.28 26.66 18.53
CA ASP A 156 -12.15 27.57 18.68
C ASP A 156 -10.99 26.75 19.23
N TRP A 157 -9.96 26.53 18.40
CA TRP A 157 -8.73 25.89 18.84
C TRP A 157 -7.90 26.87 19.69
N PRO A 158 -7.49 26.53 20.92
CA PRO A 158 -6.60 27.38 21.69
C PRO A 158 -5.19 27.34 21.10
N THR A 159 -4.67 28.51 20.73
CA THR A 159 -3.25 28.73 20.48
C THR A 159 -2.55 28.92 21.82
N ASP A 160 -1.68 27.98 22.20
CA ASP A 160 -0.61 28.23 23.16
C ASP A 160 0.58 28.91 22.46
#